data_AF-A0A1G5S104-F1
#
_entry.id   AF-A0A1G5S104-F1
#
_cell.length_a   1.000
_cell.length_b   1.000
_cell.length_c   1.000
_cell.angle_alpha   90.00
_cell.angle_beta   90.00
_cell.angle_gamma   90.00
#
_symmetry.space_group_name_H-M   'P 1'
#
loop_
_entity.id
_entity.type
_entity.pdbx_description
1 polymer ?
#
loop_
_entity_poly.entity_id
_entity_poly.type
_entity_poly.pdbx_seq_one_letter_code
_entity_poly.pdbx_strand_id
1 'polypeptide(L)'
;MKKNAKRALAVLFSILGTVLGLYIGGYLLFVRSVYWLVIGFTGGTLTAGMLLVNVIKIFIASTVGGAIWCLCDIIAGYFRDIPEDD
;
A
#
# COMPACT_ATOMS: atom_id res chain seq x y z
N MET A 1 9.72 28.69 7.08
CA MET A 1 10.16 27.85 5.94
C MET A 1 9.44 28.32 4.67
N LYS A 2 10.16 28.52 3.54
CA LYS A 2 9.58 29.06 2.29
C LYS A 2 8.36 28.24 1.84
N LYS A 3 7.28 28.91 1.41
CA LYS A 3 6.01 28.34 0.90
C LYS A 3 6.20 27.09 0.03
N ASN A 4 7.23 27.11 -0.82
CA ASN A 4 7.54 26.05 -1.77
C ASN A 4 8.04 24.76 -1.09
N ALA A 5 8.75 24.87 0.04
CA ALA A 5 9.30 23.72 0.76
C ALA A 5 8.22 22.90 1.46
N LYS A 6 7.22 23.55 2.07
CA LYS A 6 6.09 22.86 2.71
C LYS A 6 5.23 22.12 1.68
N ARG A 7 4.95 22.77 0.55
CA ARG A 7 4.19 22.18 -0.57
C ARG A 7 4.93 21.01 -1.22
N ALA A 8 6.26 21.13 -1.39
CA ALA A 8 7.10 20.04 -1.89
C ALA A 8 7.10 18.83 -0.94
N LEU A 9 7.10 19.07 0.38
CA LEU A 9 7.11 18.01 1.39
C LEU A 9 5.78 17.25 1.45
N ALA A 10 4.64 17.95 1.30
CA ALA A 10 3.33 17.33 1.18
C ALA A 10 3.20 16.45 -0.08
N VAL A 11 3.70 16.93 -1.23
CA VAL A 11 3.73 16.15 -2.48
C VAL A 11 4.65 14.93 -2.35
N LEU A 12 5.82 15.09 -1.73
CA LEU A 12 6.73 13.98 -1.45
C LEU A 12 6.06 12.89 -0.61
N PHE A 13 5.38 13.27 0.48
CA PHE A 13 4.67 12.32 1.35
C PHE A 13 3.50 11.62 0.65
N SER A 14 2.76 12.32 -0.20
CA SER A 14 1.68 11.73 -0.99
C SER A 14 2.23 10.67 -1.96
N ILE A 15 3.28 11.00 -2.72
CA ILE A 15 3.94 10.06 -3.65
C ILE A 15 4.52 8.87 -2.89
N LEU A 16 5.21 9.13 -1.76
CA LEU A 16 5.76 8.07 -0.92
C LEU A 16 4.66 7.14 -0.41
N GLY A 17 3.52 7.68 0.02
CA GLY A 17 2.37 6.92 0.47
C GLY A 17 1.77 6.05 -0.63
N THR A 18 1.64 6.56 -1.84
CA THR A 18 1.17 5.79 -3.00
C THR A 18 2.14 4.65 -3.35
N VAL A 19 3.44 4.92 -3.36
CA VAL A 19 4.47 3.90 -3.62
C VAL A 19 4.49 2.84 -2.53
N LEU A 20 4.37 3.23 -1.25
CA LEU A 20 4.31 2.28 -0.13
C LEU A 20 3.04 1.43 -0.16
N GLY A 21 1.89 2.04 -0.47
CA GLY A 21 0.62 1.34 -0.61
C GLY A 21 0.65 0.32 -1.76
N LEU A 22 1.21 0.68 -2.91
CA LEU A 22 1.44 -0.22 -4.04
C LEU A 22 2.46 -1.33 -3.74
N TYR A 23 3.52 -1.02 -3.00
CA TYR A 23 4.54 -2.00 -2.65
C TYR A 23 4.04 -3.01 -1.61
N ILE A 24 3.40 -2.54 -0.55
CA ILE A 24 2.90 -3.40 0.52
C ILE A 24 1.66 -4.18 0.07
N GLY A 25 0.67 -3.48 -0.51
CA GLY A 25 -0.57 -4.09 -0.99
C GLY A 25 -0.38 -4.90 -2.27
N GLY A 26 0.37 -4.38 -3.24
CA GLY A 26 0.64 -5.07 -4.50
C GLY A 26 1.75 -6.10 -4.36
N TYR A 27 2.99 -5.67 -4.17
CA TYR A 27 4.13 -6.59 -4.29
C TYR A 27 4.22 -7.62 -3.15
N LEU A 28 4.18 -7.17 -1.90
CA LEU A 28 4.42 -8.03 -0.74
C LEU A 28 3.31 -9.06 -0.50
N LEU A 29 2.06 -8.68 -0.77
CA LEU A 29 0.91 -9.54 -0.51
C LEU A 29 0.38 -10.26 -1.76
N PHE A 30 0.45 -9.66 -2.95
CA PHE A 30 -0.01 -10.28 -4.18
C PHE A 30 1.08 -11.16 -4.81
N VAL A 31 2.20 -10.57 -5.21
CA VAL A 31 3.26 -11.28 -5.96
C VAL A 31 3.86 -12.40 -5.13
N ARG A 32 4.14 -12.14 -3.85
CA ARG A 32 4.69 -13.16 -2.95
C ARG A 32 3.73 -14.32 -2.72
N SER A 33 2.43 -14.06 -2.56
CA SER A 33 1.46 -15.13 -2.31
C SER A 33 1.19 -15.96 -3.57
N VAL A 34 1.23 -15.34 -4.75
CA VAL A 34 1.18 -16.06 -6.05
C VAL A 34 2.43 -16.92 -6.26
N TYR A 35 3.62 -16.40 -5.94
CA TYR A 35 4.87 -17.16 -6.05
C TYR A 35 4.85 -18.45 -5.21
N TRP A 36 4.41 -18.36 -3.95
CA TRP A 36 4.25 -19.53 -3.09
C TRP A 36 3.18 -20.50 -3.58
N LEU A 37 2.11 -20.00 -4.21
CA LEU A 37 1.09 -20.84 -4.84
C LEU A 37 1.68 -21.64 -6.00
N VAL A 38 2.44 -20.99 -6.88
CA VAL A 38 3.07 -21.63 -8.04
C VAL A 38 4.05 -22.71 -7.58
N ILE A 39 4.91 -22.43 -6.60
CA ILE A 39 5.84 -23.43 -6.06
C ILE A 39 5.08 -24.62 -5.45
N GLY A 40 4.01 -24.36 -4.69
CA GLY A 40 3.16 -25.41 -4.12
C GLY A 40 2.47 -26.26 -5.20
N PHE A 41 2.13 -25.65 -6.34
CA PHE A 41 1.56 -26.34 -7.49
C PHE A 41 2.58 -27.26 -8.15
N THR A 42 3.78 -26.75 -8.42
CA THR A 42 4.86 -27.53 -9.03
C THR A 42 5.35 -28.65 -8.10
N GLY A 43 5.19 -28.49 -6.78
CA GLY A 43 5.52 -29.50 -5.78
C GLY A 43 4.43 -30.56 -5.56
N GLY A 44 3.29 -30.49 -6.25
CA GLY A 44 2.19 -31.46 -6.12
C GLY A 44 1.43 -31.41 -4.78
N THR A 45 1.69 -30.41 -3.93
CA THR A 45 1.08 -30.23 -2.61
C THR A 45 -0.07 -29.21 -2.63
N LEU A 46 -0.63 -28.92 -3.80
CA LEU A 46 -1.64 -27.88 -3.95
C LEU A 46 -3.00 -28.31 -3.39
N THR A 47 -3.31 -27.85 -2.19
CA THR A 47 -4.60 -28.08 -1.54
C THR A 47 -5.54 -26.92 -1.81
N ALA A 48 -6.85 -27.19 -1.98
CA ALA A 48 -7.88 -26.16 -2.16
C ALA A 48 -7.86 -25.08 -1.06
N GLY A 49 -7.43 -25.43 0.16
CA GLY A 49 -7.22 -24.48 1.26
C GLY A 49 -6.14 -23.42 0.98
N MET A 50 -5.06 -23.75 0.25
CA MET A 50 -4.01 -22.77 -0.10
C MET A 50 -4.52 -21.74 -1.11
N LEU A 51 -5.40 -22.15 -2.03
CA LEU A 51 -6.08 -21.24 -2.96
C LEU A 51 -6.99 -20.26 -2.23
N LEU A 52 -7.81 -20.75 -1.29
CA LEU A 52 -8.72 -19.94 -0.50
C LEU A 52 -7.97 -18.92 0.38
N VAL A 53 -6.89 -19.34 1.03
CA VAL A 53 -6.01 -18.44 1.81
C VAL A 53 -5.39 -17.36 0.91
N ASN A 54 -5.07 -17.67 -0.34
CA ASN A 54 -4.55 -16.69 -1.30
C ASN A 54 -5.58 -15.62 -1.65
N VAL A 55 -6.83 -16.03 -1.94
CA VAL A 55 -7.91 -15.09 -2.25
C VAL A 55 -8.18 -14.13 -1.08
N ILE A 56 -8.20 -14.66 0.15
CA ILE A 56 -8.36 -13.83 1.35
C ILE A 56 -7.19 -12.86 1.52
N LYS A 57 -5.95 -13.32 1.29
CA LYS A 57 -4.77 -12.44 1.32
C LYS A 57 -4.85 -11.31 0.30
N ILE A 58 -5.33 -11.58 -0.92
CA ILE A 58 -5.50 -10.57 -1.96
C ILE A 58 -6.52 -9.52 -1.52
N PHE A 59 -7.64 -9.94 -0.93
CA PHE A 59 -8.65 -9.02 -0.39
C PHE A 59 -8.05 -8.13 0.71
N ILE A 60 -7.38 -8.72 1.70
CA ILE A 60 -6.73 -7.98 2.78
C ILE A 60 -5.65 -7.04 2.23
N ALA A 61 -4.90 -7.46 1.22
CA ALA A 61 -3.87 -6.66 0.57
C ALA A 61 -4.42 -5.39 -0.08
N SER A 62 -5.54 -5.52 -0.79
CA SER A 62 -6.21 -4.38 -1.40
C SER A 62 -6.71 -3.39 -0.35
N THR A 63 -7.28 -3.89 0.75
CA THR A 63 -7.76 -3.07 1.87
C THR A 63 -6.61 -2.36 2.59
N VAL A 64 -5.50 -3.06 2.86
CA VAL A 64 -4.32 -2.48 3.54
C VAL A 64 -3.62 -1.46 2.64
N GLY A 65 -3.46 -1.76 1.35
CA GLY A 65 -2.89 -0.81 0.38
C GLY A 65 -3.73 0.46 0.26
N GLY A 66 -5.06 0.32 0.19
CA GLY A 66 -5.99 1.45 0.20
C GLY A 66 -5.97 2.24 1.50
N ALA A 67 -5.91 1.58 2.66
CA ALA A 67 -5.84 2.23 3.96
C ALA A 67 -4.55 3.05 4.14
N ILE A 68 -3.40 2.51 3.71
CA ILE A 68 -2.12 3.21 3.71
C ILE A 68 -2.21 4.46 2.82
N TRP A 69 -2.79 4.32 1.63
CA TRP A 69 -2.94 5.44 0.71
C TRP A 69 -3.84 6.54 1.28
N CYS A 70 -5.00 6.19 1.83
CA CYS A 70 -5.90 7.15 2.49
C CYS A 70 -5.23 7.87 3.67
N LEU A 71 -4.49 7.15 4.52
CA LEU A 71 -3.76 7.75 5.64
C LEU A 71 -2.71 8.77 5.16
N CYS A 72 -1.94 8.41 4.14
CA CYS A 72 -0.94 9.31 3.58
C CYS A 72 -1.58 10.54 2.93
N ASP A 73 -2.75 10.40 2.29
CA ASP A 73 -3.46 11.52 1.67
C ASP A 73 -4.05 12.48 2.72
N ILE A 74 -4.59 11.97 3.83
CA ILE A 74 -5.05 12.79 4.97
C ILE A 74 -3.88 13.58 5.59
N ILE A 75 -2.72 12.94 5.78
CA ILE A 75 -1.52 13.61 6.33
C ILE A 75 -1.00 14.68 5.36
N ALA A 76 -0.98 14.39 4.06
CA ALA A 76 -0.60 15.36 3.04
C ALA A 76 -1.59 16.55 2.99
N GLY A 77 -2.89 16.29 3.16
CA GLY A 77 -3.93 17.30 3.30
C GLY A 77 -3.74 18.17 4.53
N TYR A 78 -3.47 17.57 5.69
CA TYR A 78 -3.18 18.33 6.92
C TYR A 78 -2.01 19.30 6.74
N PHE A 79 -0.89 18.86 6.15
CA PHE A 79 0.25 19.74 5.85
C PHE A 79 -0.06 20.86 4.85
N ARG A 80 -1.11 20.67 4.03
CA ARG A 80 -1.58 21.63 3.04
C ARG A 80 -2.53 22.66 3.65
N ASP A 81 -3.25 22.30 4.71
CA ASP A 81 -4.31 23.09 5.36
C ASP A 81 -3.92 23.77 6.68
N ILE A 82 -2.69 23.63 7.21
CA ILE A 82 -2.24 24.41 8.38
C ILE A 82 -2.39 25.90 8.06
N PRO A 83 -3.34 26.63 8.70
CA PRO A 83 -3.51 28.06 8.50
C PRO A 83 -2.32 28.82 9.09
N GLU A 84 -1.91 29.90 8.43
CA GLU A 84 -0.92 30.85 8.94
C GLU A 84 -1.55 31.61 10.14
N ASP A 85 -0.93 31.53 11.33
CA ASP A 85 -0.96 32.66 12.28
C ASP A 85 -0.11 33.77 11.63
N ASP A 86 -0.75 34.88 11.28
CA ASP A 86 -0.15 36.10 10.73
C ASP A 86 0.86 36.75 11.70
#